data_AF-A0A3D9HVR0-F1
#
_entry.id   AF-A0A3D9HVR0-F1
#
_cell.length_a   1.000
_cell.length_b   1.000
_cell.length_c   1.000
_cell.angle_alpha   90.00
_cell.angle_beta   90.00
_cell.angle_gamma   90.00
#
_symmetry.space_group_name_H-M   'P 1'
#
loop_
_entity.id
_entity.type
_entity.pdbx_description
1 polymer ?
#
loop_
_entity_poly.entity_id
_entity_poly.type
_entity_poly.pdbx_seq_one_letter_code
_entity_poly.pdbx_strand_id
1 'polypeptide(L)'
;MTPSGEDFTDDFSRGAELALKLCLNQGIKLAVLKENSPSCGSTFIYDGQFTGTKISGQGMAARTLRKNGIRVFSEDQLEKAAHWLESIS
;
A
#
# COMPACT_ATOMS: atom_id res chain seq x y z
N MET A 1 -11.84 1.60 10.39
CA MET A 1 -12.55 1.55 11.68
C MET A 1 -12.71 0.09 12.12
N THR A 2 -12.71 -0.20 13.41
CA THR A 2 -13.08 -1.54 13.92
C THR A 2 -14.61 -1.73 13.89
N PRO A 3 -15.12 -2.98 14.01
CA PRO A 3 -16.55 -3.21 14.21
C PRO A 3 -17.14 -2.46 15.43
N SER A 4 -16.28 -2.07 16.37
CA SER A 4 -16.61 -1.28 17.56
C SER A 4 -16.55 0.24 17.33
N GLY A 5 -16.27 0.70 16.11
CA GLY A 5 -16.27 2.11 15.72
C GLY A 5 -14.97 2.87 16.01
N GLU A 6 -13.90 2.20 16.43
CA GLU A 6 -12.60 2.86 16.65
C GLU A 6 -11.98 3.26 15.32
N ASP A 7 -11.64 4.54 15.19
CA ASP A 7 -10.98 5.09 14.03
C ASP A 7 -9.45 5.02 14.18
N PHE A 8 -8.81 4.32 13.24
CA PHE A 8 -7.35 4.15 13.17
C PHE A 8 -6.74 4.90 11.97
N THR A 9 -7.49 5.83 11.38
CA THR A 9 -7.05 6.58 10.18
C THR A 9 -5.73 7.30 10.42
N ASP A 10 -5.53 7.89 11.60
CA ASP A 10 -4.29 8.58 11.96
C ASP A 10 -3.11 7.61 12.09
N ASP A 11 -3.30 6.46 12.73
CA ASP A 11 -2.27 5.43 12.85
C ASP A 11 -1.81 4.90 11.49
N PHE A 12 -2.74 4.60 10.61
CA PHE A 12 -2.40 4.15 9.26
C PHE A 12 -1.74 5.25 8.42
N SER A 13 -2.15 6.51 8.58
CA SER A 13 -1.54 7.65 7.90
C SER A 13 -0.08 7.84 8.35
N ARG A 14 0.17 7.79 9.66
CA ARG A 14 1.53 7.82 10.23
C ARG A 14 2.40 6.67 9.71
N GLY A 15 1.85 5.45 9.68
CA GLY A 15 2.57 4.29 9.14
C GLY A 15 2.96 4.47 7.67
N ALA A 16 2.06 5.02 6.84
CA ALA A 16 2.32 5.31 5.43
C ALA A 16 3.42 6.37 5.25
N GLU A 17 3.41 7.43 6.06
CA GLU A 17 4.44 8.48 6.04
C GLU A 17 5.81 7.95 6.45
N LEU A 18 5.87 7.12 7.50
CA LEU A 18 7.13 6.50 7.93
C LEU A 18 7.72 5.59 6.86
N ALA A 19 6.88 4.78 6.20
CA ALA A 19 7.30 3.94 5.07
C ALA A 19 7.84 4.79 3.91
N LEU A 20 7.14 5.88 3.56
CA LEU A 20 7.61 6.80 2.53
C LEU A 20 8.96 7.42 2.90
N LYS A 21 9.10 7.91 4.13
CA LYS A 21 10.35 8.52 4.61
C LYS A 21 11.51 7.54 4.52
N LEU A 22 11.29 6.27 4.88
CA LEU A 22 12.29 5.22 4.73
C LEU A 22 12.70 5.05 3.26
N CYS A 23 11.72 4.97 2.35
CA CYS A 23 12.00 4.81 0.93
C CYS A 23 12.80 5.98 0.34
N LEU A 24 12.41 7.22 0.64
CA LEU A 24 13.11 8.40 0.17
C LEU A 24 14.55 8.46 0.70
N ASN A 25 14.74 8.19 2.00
CA ASN A 25 16.05 8.21 2.64
C ASN A 25 17.01 7.15 2.07
N GLN A 26 16.49 6.01 1.65
CA GLN A 26 17.28 4.91 1.09
C GLN A 26 17.31 4.89 -0.45
N GLY A 27 16.67 5.85 -1.12
CA GLY A 27 16.56 5.86 -2.58
C GLY A 27 15.79 4.66 -3.15
N ILE A 28 14.89 4.07 -2.37
CA ILE A 28 14.06 2.93 -2.78
C ILE A 28 13.01 3.42 -3.79
N LYS A 29 12.96 2.75 -4.94
CA LYS A 29 12.01 3.07 -6.04
C LYS A 29 10.86 2.06 -6.15
N LEU A 30 10.92 0.94 -5.41
CA LEU A 30 9.97 -0.15 -5.46
C LEU A 30 9.64 -0.67 -4.07
N ALA A 31 8.37 -0.95 -3.82
CA ALA A 31 7.89 -1.62 -2.62
C ALA A 31 6.98 -2.81 -2.99
N VAL A 32 7.16 -3.93 -2.30
CA VAL A 32 6.25 -5.08 -2.35
C VAL A 32 5.46 -5.10 -1.05
N LEU A 33 4.13 -5.02 -1.13
CA LEU A 33 3.24 -4.92 0.02
C LEU A 33 2.25 -6.08 0.06
N LYS A 34 1.93 -6.57 1.27
CA LYS A 34 0.97 -7.68 1.47
C LYS A 34 -0.44 -7.31 0.99
N GLU A 35 -1.03 -8.12 0.11
CA GLU A 35 -2.39 -7.98 -0.40
C GLU A 35 -3.43 -8.30 0.68
N ASN A 36 -4.64 -7.74 0.54
CA ASN A 36 -5.78 -7.90 1.43
C ASN A 36 -5.63 -7.34 2.86
N SER A 37 -4.59 -6.53 3.13
CA SER A 37 -4.52 -5.71 4.34
C SER A 37 -5.14 -4.33 4.09
N PRO A 38 -5.95 -3.78 5.02
CA PRO A 38 -6.50 -2.41 4.89
C PRO A 38 -5.41 -1.33 4.77
N SER A 39 -4.17 -1.63 5.21
CA SER A 39 -3.02 -0.72 5.12
C SER A 39 -2.17 -0.98 3.87
N CYS A 40 -1.96 -2.25 3.51
CA CYS A 40 -0.95 -2.68 2.55
C CYS A 40 -1.52 -3.17 1.20
N GLY A 41 -2.83 -3.38 1.10
CA GLY A 41 -3.46 -3.93 -0.10
C GLY A 41 -3.27 -3.02 -1.32
N SER A 42 -2.56 -3.49 -2.34
CA SER A 42 -2.26 -2.68 -3.53
C SER A 42 -3.41 -2.54 -4.52
N THR A 43 -4.47 -3.34 -4.35
CA THR A 43 -5.43 -3.66 -5.42
C THR A 43 -6.89 -3.51 -4.98
N PHE A 44 -7.22 -3.86 -3.74
CA PHE A 44 -8.59 -3.77 -3.20
C PHE A 44 -8.59 -3.26 -1.76
N ILE A 45 -9.49 -2.33 -1.47
CA ILE A 45 -9.85 -1.94 -0.09
C ILE A 45 -11.32 -2.29 0.16
N TYR A 46 -11.65 -2.55 1.42
CA TYR A 46 -13.06 -2.64 1.83
C TYR A 46 -13.71 -1.27 1.73
N ASP A 47 -14.96 -1.21 1.30
CA ASP A 47 -15.76 0.01 1.12
C ASP A 47 -16.00 0.84 2.39
N GLY A 48 -15.54 0.36 3.55
CA GLY A 48 -15.69 1.03 4.84
C GLY A 48 -17.09 0.92 5.44
N GLN A 49 -18.04 0.26 4.76
CA GLN A 49 -19.41 0.06 5.24
C GLN A 49 -19.65 -1.31 5.90
N PHE A 50 -18.59 -2.10 6.10
CA PHE A 50 -18.67 -3.47 6.63
C PHE A 50 -19.63 -4.39 5.84
N THR A 51 -19.93 -4.05 4.59
CA THR A 51 -20.83 -4.83 3.72
C THR A 51 -20.13 -6.04 3.10
N GLY A 52 -18.81 -6.18 3.30
CA GLY A 52 -17.98 -7.17 2.64
C GLY A 52 -17.59 -6.80 1.20
N THR A 53 -17.97 -5.62 0.71
CA THR A 53 -17.72 -5.19 -0.66
C THR A 53 -16.27 -4.70 -0.83
N LYS A 54 -15.52 -5.34 -1.74
CA LYS A 54 -14.17 -4.93 -2.15
C LYS A 54 -14.27 -3.94 -3.30
N ILE A 55 -13.81 -2.71 -3.11
CA ILE A 55 -13.69 -1.71 -4.18
C ILE A 55 -12.27 -1.66 -4.72
N SER A 56 -12.11 -1.33 -6.01
CA SER A 56 -10.81 -0.98 -6.58
C SER A 56 -10.25 0.20 -5.80
N GLY A 57 -9.19 -0.06 -5.05
CA GLY A 57 -8.63 0.92 -4.14
C GLY A 57 -7.36 0.39 -3.52
N GLN A 58 -6.53 1.31 -3.08
CA GLN A 58 -5.18 1.03 -2.62
C GLN A 58 -5.15 1.36 -1.12
N GLY A 59 -4.60 0.49 -0.30
CA GLY A 59 -4.32 0.76 1.11
C GLY A 59 -3.54 2.06 1.25
N MET A 60 -3.71 2.77 2.36
CA MET A 60 -3.15 4.11 2.53
C MET A 60 -1.63 4.16 2.28
N ALA A 61 -0.87 3.12 2.68
CA ALA A 61 0.55 3.02 2.38
C ALA A 61 0.81 2.92 0.87
N ALA A 62 0.11 2.03 0.17
CA ALA A 62 0.26 1.85 -1.28
C ALA A 62 -0.05 3.15 -2.04
N ARG A 63 -1.09 3.88 -1.64
CA ARG A 63 -1.46 5.18 -2.23
C ARG A 63 -0.40 6.23 -2.00
N THR A 64 0.10 6.37 -0.77
CA THR A 64 1.13 7.34 -0.40
C THR A 64 2.44 7.09 -1.14
N LEU A 65 2.90 5.84 -1.21
CA LEU A 65 4.11 5.46 -1.93
C LEU A 65 3.99 5.75 -3.43
N ARG A 66 2.88 5.33 -4.07
CA ARG A 66 2.64 5.57 -5.51
C ARG A 66 2.59 7.05 -5.87
N LYS A 67 1.95 7.89 -5.04
CA LYS A 67 1.91 9.35 -5.24
C LYS A 67 3.29 9.99 -5.22
N ASN A 68 4.25 9.39 -4.51
CA ASN A 68 5.61 9.91 -4.36
C ASN A 68 6.62 9.18 -5.27
N GLY A 69 6.14 8.56 -6.35
CA GLY A 69 7.01 7.97 -7.39
C GLY A 69 7.55 6.58 -7.05
N ILE A 70 7.11 5.97 -5.96
CA ILE A 70 7.51 4.60 -5.60
C ILE A 70 6.54 3.62 -6.25
N ARG A 71 7.06 2.68 -7.03
CA ARG A 71 6.26 1.65 -7.68
C ARG A 71 5.88 0.57 -6.66
N VAL A 72 4.59 0.26 -6.56
CA VAL A 72 4.07 -0.69 -5.57
C VAL A 72 3.46 -1.91 -6.26
N PHE A 73 3.91 -3.09 -5.84
CA PHE A 73 3.42 -4.42 -6.24
C PHE A 73 2.87 -5.19 -5.03
N SER A 74 2.00 -6.16 -5.26
CA SER A 74 1.67 -7.17 -4.25
C SER A 74 2.67 -8.33 -4.24
N GLU A 75 2.63 -9.17 -3.21
CA GLU A 75 3.35 -10.44 -3.13
C GLU A 75 2.94 -11.42 -4.25
N ASP A 76 1.75 -11.29 -4.83
CA ASP A 76 1.32 -12.09 -5.99
C ASP A 76 1.90 -11.55 -7.32
N GLN A 77 2.62 -10.42 -7.28
CA GLN A 77 3.17 -9.73 -8.43
C GLN A 77 4.71 -9.71 -8.42
N LEU A 78 5.36 -10.65 -7.70
CA LEU A 78 6.81 -10.71 -7.60
C LEU A 78 7.51 -10.80 -8.96
N GLU A 79 6.98 -11.59 -9.90
CA GLU A 79 7.53 -11.67 -11.26
C GLU A 79 7.49 -10.32 -11.98
N LYS A 80 6.38 -9.58 -11.84
CA LYS A 80 6.23 -8.23 -12.42
C LYS A 80 7.15 -7.22 -11.74
N ALA A 81 7.35 -7.35 -10.43
CA ALA A 81 8.26 -6.52 -9.65
C ALA A 81 9.71 -6.73 -10.11
N ALA A 82 10.12 -7.99 -10.27
CA ALA A 82 11.45 -8.34 -10.78
C ALA A 82 11.66 -7.79 -12.20
N HIS A 83 10.72 -8.04 -13.11
CA HIS A 83 10.83 -7.54 -14.48
C HIS A 83 10.90 -6.00 -14.57
N TRP A 84 10.11 -5.31 -13.74
CA TRP A 84 10.20 -3.86 -13.67
C TRP A 84 11.55 -3.38 -13.12
N LEU A 85 12.10 -4.05 -12.11
CA LEU A 85 13.40 -3.72 -11.54
C LEU A 85 14.52 -3.85 -12.59
N GLU A 86 14.48 -4.90 -13.41
CA GLU A 86 15.40 -5.09 -14.54
C GLU A 86 15.27 -3.94 -15.57
N SER A 87 14.05 -3.46 -15.83
CA SER A 87 13.81 -2.38 -16.81
C SER A 87 14.35 -1.00 -16.40
N ILE A 88 14.71 -0.82 -15.13
CA ILE A 88 15.25 0.45 -14.59
C ILE A 88 16.71 0.34 -14.13
N SER A 89 17.32 -0.83 -14.31
CA SER A 89 18.73 -1.11 -13.98
C SER A 89 19.67 -0.71 -15.11
#